data_AF-A0A167NUW4-F1
#
_entry.id   AF-A0A167NUW4-F1
#
_cell.length_a   1.000
_cell.length_b   1.000
_cell.length_c   1.000
_cell.angle_alpha   90.00
_cell.angle_beta   90.00
_cell.angle_gamma   90.00
#
_symmetry.space_group_name_H-M   'P 1'
#
loop_
_entity.id
_entity.type
_entity.pdbx_description
1 polymer ?
#
loop_
_entity_poly.entity_id
_entity_poly.type
_entity_poly.pdbx_seq_one_letter_code
_entity_poly.pdbx_strand_id
1 'polypeptide(L)'
;MSTGSTLDDVDDFSDFVRDFPQKYYADTLPYRKVGEASYSEVFGVGDIVLKIVPLLSDHKNGHAADEQPAETPIEDALREILFISRMGSLQGGSGFSALLGAHVVEGVYPSSLLSEWDRWDLCNKSESIRPGCFPESQLYAVIEMSYSGEDLEKYKFPKRTAWQQAASVFWQAARSIERAEHHLRFEHRDLHWGQVLILPVTHVVAEPTAYLDDPGHGVAVTVIDFGYSRMDAPNPEDPPLYTPFEPEVFEGQGDYQYDIYRMMRNHNGDKWDDYRPVTNLMWLHYLTVKLLKHKGLRKPLRAKGQAAAAFDREMRCYNALCETEELLRAVVQSYSRPQAAGKRRAIRGPQWQCGGDLCAWGREQQWIK
;
A
#
# COMPACT_ATOMS: atom_id res chain seq x y z
N MET A 1 29.17 -14.06 33.86
CA MET A 1 29.47 -15.05 32.80
C MET A 1 28.29 -15.99 32.69
N SER A 2 27.49 -15.80 31.64
CA SER A 2 26.68 -16.84 30.99
C SER A 2 26.30 -16.27 29.63
N THR A 3 27.32 -16.17 28.78
CA THR A 3 27.22 -15.88 27.35
C THR A 3 27.10 -17.22 26.64
N GLY A 4 26.01 -17.41 25.90
CA GLY A 4 25.78 -18.60 25.08
C GLY A 4 24.33 -18.68 24.63
N SER A 5 23.89 -17.76 23.77
CA SER A 5 22.79 -18.08 22.86
C SER A 5 23.42 -18.77 21.66
N THR A 6 23.29 -20.09 21.63
CA THR A 6 23.55 -20.90 20.45
C THR A 6 22.65 -20.45 19.30
N LEU A 7 23.21 -20.41 18.10
CA LEU A 7 22.57 -20.07 16.83
C LEU A 7 21.84 -21.31 16.29
N ASP A 8 21.04 -21.98 17.13
CA ASP A 8 20.49 -23.32 16.85
C ASP A 8 18.96 -23.32 16.81
N ASP A 9 18.45 -23.90 15.71
CA ASP A 9 17.08 -24.12 15.23
C ASP A 9 16.33 -22.92 14.60
N VAL A 10 16.38 -22.87 13.26
CA VAL A 10 15.35 -22.25 12.44
C VAL A 10 14.05 -23.05 12.64
N ASP A 11 12.93 -22.37 12.86
CA ASP A 11 11.65 -23.04 13.09
C ASP A 11 11.21 -23.83 11.84
N ASP A 12 10.72 -25.06 12.02
CA ASP A 12 10.07 -25.81 10.93
C ASP A 12 8.79 -25.07 10.50
N PHE A 13 8.62 -24.89 9.19
CA PHE A 13 7.54 -24.09 8.63
C PHE A 13 6.15 -24.71 8.91
N SER A 14 6.03 -26.03 8.94
CA SER A 14 4.75 -26.69 9.24
C SER A 14 4.38 -26.56 10.72
N ASP A 15 5.37 -26.71 11.60
CA ASP A 15 5.21 -26.52 13.04
C ASP A 15 4.86 -25.07 13.37
N PHE A 16 5.58 -24.11 12.77
CA PHE A 16 5.28 -22.68 12.89
C PHE A 16 3.83 -22.38 12.51
N VAL A 17 3.37 -22.81 11.34
CA VAL A 17 2.00 -22.53 10.87
C VAL A 17 0.95 -23.17 11.78
N ARG A 18 1.20 -24.38 12.30
CA ARG A 18 0.30 -25.08 13.22
C ARG A 18 0.15 -24.34 14.55
N ASP A 19 1.26 -23.88 15.11
CA ASP A 19 1.30 -23.37 16.48
C ASP A 19 1.10 -21.84 16.57
N PHE A 20 1.39 -21.12 15.49
CA PHE A 20 1.29 -19.66 15.39
C PHE A 20 -0.04 -19.07 15.89
N PRO A 21 -1.24 -19.59 15.55
CA PRO A 21 -2.49 -19.00 16.00
C PRO A 21 -2.62 -18.95 17.54
N GLN A 22 -1.98 -19.87 18.26
CA GLN A 22 -2.02 -19.96 19.72
C GLN A 22 -1.30 -18.79 20.41
N LYS A 23 -0.44 -18.07 19.69
CA LYS A 23 0.19 -16.83 20.16
C LYS A 23 -0.82 -15.71 20.43
N TYR A 24 -1.92 -15.70 19.67
CA TYR A 24 -2.89 -14.59 19.65
C TYR A 24 -4.29 -15.00 20.08
N TYR A 25 -4.67 -16.26 19.87
CA TYR A 25 -6.04 -16.74 20.05
C TYR A 25 -6.07 -17.98 20.94
N ALA A 26 -7.07 -18.05 21.81
CA ALA A 26 -7.33 -19.24 22.62
C ALA A 26 -7.90 -20.40 21.77
N ASP A 27 -8.66 -20.06 20.73
CA ASP A 27 -9.22 -21.01 19.78
C ASP A 27 -8.34 -21.13 18.54
N THR A 28 -8.29 -22.32 17.94
CA THR A 28 -7.61 -22.53 16.66
C THR A 28 -8.40 -21.87 15.53
N LEU A 29 -7.87 -20.79 14.98
CA LEU A 29 -8.44 -20.11 13.82
C LEU A 29 -7.86 -20.66 12.51
N PRO A 30 -8.70 -20.83 11.46
CA PRO A 30 -8.21 -21.27 10.16
C PRO A 30 -7.50 -20.14 9.42
N TYR A 31 -6.50 -20.50 8.63
CA TYR A 31 -5.88 -19.60 7.67
C TYR A 31 -6.81 -19.35 6.47
N ARG A 32 -6.66 -18.19 5.85
CA ARG A 32 -7.30 -17.80 4.59
C ARG A 32 -6.26 -17.14 3.70
N LYS A 33 -6.11 -17.53 2.44
CA LYS A 33 -5.39 -16.65 1.49
C LYS A 33 -6.19 -15.36 1.33
N VAL A 34 -5.52 -14.21 1.49
CA VAL A 34 -6.12 -12.87 1.45
C VAL A 34 -5.53 -11.98 0.35
N GLY A 35 -4.38 -12.36 -0.20
CA GLY A 35 -3.73 -11.65 -1.28
C GLY A 35 -2.53 -12.40 -1.84
N GLU A 36 -1.97 -11.85 -2.90
CA GLU A 36 -0.71 -12.24 -3.52
C GLU A 36 0.07 -10.98 -3.85
N ALA A 37 1.40 -11.08 -3.86
CA ALA A 37 2.31 -10.01 -4.30
C ALA A 37 3.43 -10.65 -5.12
N SER A 38 4.21 -9.84 -5.85
CA SER A 38 5.13 -10.31 -6.89
C SER A 38 6.08 -11.45 -6.49
N TYR A 39 6.47 -11.52 -5.22
CA TYR A 39 7.44 -12.50 -4.71
C TYR A 39 6.99 -13.18 -3.41
N SER A 40 5.68 -13.16 -3.11
CA SER A 40 5.20 -13.64 -1.81
C SER A 40 3.72 -13.94 -1.80
N GLU A 41 3.33 -14.77 -0.84
CA GLU A 41 1.94 -15.15 -0.62
C GLU A 41 1.43 -14.58 0.71
N VAL A 42 0.16 -14.18 0.76
CA VAL A 42 -0.40 -13.46 1.92
C VAL A 42 -1.59 -14.22 2.50
N PHE A 43 -1.48 -14.61 3.77
CA PHE A 43 -2.49 -15.39 4.49
C PHE A 43 -2.97 -14.66 5.74
N GLY A 44 -4.28 -14.60 5.95
CA GLY A 44 -4.90 -14.09 7.17
C GLY A 44 -5.24 -15.20 8.15
N VAL A 45 -5.10 -14.92 9.45
CA VAL A 45 -5.59 -15.74 10.57
C VAL A 45 -6.15 -14.83 11.66
N GLY A 46 -7.48 -14.80 11.78
CA GLY A 46 -8.17 -13.77 12.57
C GLY A 46 -7.84 -12.36 12.05
N ASP A 47 -7.39 -11.49 12.95
CA ASP A 47 -6.98 -10.12 12.69
C ASP A 47 -5.46 -9.99 12.38
N ILE A 48 -4.77 -11.09 12.09
CA ILE A 48 -3.35 -11.13 11.74
C ILE A 48 -3.18 -11.55 10.29
N VAL A 49 -2.16 -11.00 9.63
CA VAL A 49 -1.74 -11.34 8.28
C VAL A 49 -0.28 -11.81 8.31
N LEU A 50 0.01 -12.88 7.59
CA LEU A 50 1.33 -13.41 7.32
C LEU A 50 1.65 -13.21 5.84
N LYS A 51 2.65 -12.37 5.55
CA LYS A 51 3.29 -12.31 4.24
C LYS A 51 4.48 -13.27 4.25
N ILE A 52 4.44 -14.28 3.38
CA ILE A 52 5.43 -15.36 3.34
C ILE A 52 6.29 -15.20 2.10
N VAL A 53 7.57 -14.91 2.31
CA VAL A 53 8.54 -14.55 1.27
C VAL A 53 9.59 -15.66 1.17
N PRO A 54 9.65 -16.42 0.06
CA PRO A 54 10.74 -17.37 -0.16
C PRO A 54 12.08 -16.63 -0.25
N LEU A 55 13.06 -17.05 0.53
CA LEU A 55 14.39 -16.43 0.57
C LEU A 55 15.36 -17.16 -0.34
N LEU A 56 16.12 -16.39 -1.12
CA LEU A 56 17.17 -16.94 -1.97
C LEU A 56 18.27 -17.55 -1.10
N SER A 57 18.46 -18.87 -1.19
CA SER A 57 19.59 -19.54 -0.56
C SER A 57 20.88 -19.31 -1.36
N ASP A 58 22.03 -19.22 -0.69
CA ASP A 58 23.37 -18.93 -1.26
C ASP A 58 23.88 -19.99 -2.28
N HIS A 59 23.03 -20.91 -2.73
CA HIS A 59 23.35 -21.92 -3.72
C HIS A 59 23.50 -21.28 -5.11
N LYS A 60 24.75 -21.28 -5.59
CA LYS A 60 25.23 -20.76 -6.89
C LYS A 60 24.66 -21.41 -8.16
N ASN A 61 23.42 -21.90 -8.14
CA ASN A 61 22.68 -22.37 -9.31
C ASN A 61 21.36 -21.56 -9.31
N GLY A 62 21.26 -20.42 -9.97
CA GLY A 62 21.35 -20.34 -11.42
C GLY A 62 19.94 -20.49 -12.00
N HIS A 63 19.26 -19.36 -12.15
CA HIS A 63 17.99 -19.14 -12.85
C HIS A 63 16.78 -19.93 -12.33
N ALA A 64 15.76 -19.18 -11.87
CA ALA A 64 14.39 -19.68 -11.79
C ALA A 64 14.06 -20.41 -13.10
N ALA A 65 13.75 -21.70 -13.03
CA ALA A 65 12.99 -22.30 -14.11
C ALA A 65 11.67 -21.54 -14.20
N ASP A 66 11.14 -21.30 -15.41
CA ASP A 66 9.88 -20.57 -15.65
C ASP A 66 8.66 -21.17 -14.88
N GLU A 67 8.83 -22.34 -14.24
CA GLU A 67 7.82 -23.08 -13.49
C GLU A 67 7.97 -23.00 -11.95
N GLN A 68 8.90 -22.20 -11.40
CA GLN A 68 9.08 -22.03 -9.95
C GLN A 68 8.79 -20.58 -9.50
N PRO A 69 8.15 -20.36 -8.34
CA PRO A 69 8.00 -19.01 -7.80
C PRO A 69 9.36 -18.38 -7.51
N ALA A 70 9.49 -17.08 -7.77
CA ALA A 70 10.74 -16.36 -7.56
C ALA A 70 11.09 -16.25 -6.07
N GLU A 71 12.38 -16.41 -5.78
CA GLU A 71 12.98 -16.21 -4.47
C GLU A 71 13.47 -14.77 -4.30
N THR A 72 13.48 -14.26 -3.07
CA THR A 72 13.86 -12.90 -2.73
C THR A 72 15.21 -12.89 -2.02
N PRO A 73 16.18 -12.04 -2.43
CA PRO A 73 17.42 -11.84 -1.68
C PRO A 73 17.15 -11.42 -0.23
N ILE A 74 17.97 -11.90 0.70
CA ILE A 74 17.80 -11.63 2.13
C ILE A 74 17.84 -10.12 2.41
N GLU A 75 18.69 -9.38 1.70
CA GLU A 75 18.82 -7.93 1.83
C GLU A 75 17.54 -7.19 1.44
N ASP A 76 16.80 -7.71 0.46
CA ASP A 76 15.54 -7.11 0.00
C ASP A 76 14.41 -7.41 0.98
N ALA A 77 14.32 -8.62 1.51
CA ALA A 77 13.38 -8.98 2.58
C ALA A 77 13.63 -8.16 3.86
N LEU A 78 14.89 -8.01 4.26
CA LEU A 78 15.28 -7.16 5.40
C LEU A 78 14.94 -5.69 5.16
N ARG A 79 15.14 -5.19 3.94
CA ARG A 79 14.76 -3.83 3.55
C ARG A 79 13.25 -3.65 3.71
N GLU A 80 12.44 -4.57 3.22
CA GLU A 80 10.99 -4.51 3.37
C GLU A 80 10.57 -4.48 4.85
N ILE A 81 11.11 -5.38 5.68
CA ILE A 81 10.85 -5.41 7.14
C ILE A 81 11.21 -4.06 7.78
N LEU A 82 12.34 -3.47 7.39
CA LEU A 82 12.76 -2.16 7.88
C LEU A 82 11.79 -1.05 7.46
N PHE A 83 11.30 -1.04 6.21
CA PHE A 83 10.26 -0.11 5.75
C PHE A 83 8.99 -0.24 6.60
N ILE A 84 8.44 -1.44 6.75
CA ILE A 84 7.21 -1.66 7.52
C ILE A 84 7.40 -1.24 8.98
N SER A 85 8.52 -1.61 9.61
CA SER A 85 8.83 -1.25 10.99
C SER A 85 8.87 0.26 11.21
N ARG A 86 9.55 0.99 10.31
CA ARG A 86 9.69 2.45 10.38
C ARG A 86 8.36 3.16 10.14
N MET A 87 7.57 2.68 9.18
CA MET A 87 6.26 3.24 8.86
C MET A 87 5.23 3.02 9.95
N GLY A 88 5.16 1.80 10.49
CA GLY A 88 4.24 1.46 11.59
C GLY A 88 4.51 2.26 12.87
N SER A 89 5.75 2.75 13.05
CA SER A 89 6.19 3.49 14.24
C SER A 89 6.06 5.02 14.12
N LEU A 90 5.44 5.53 13.05
CA LEU A 90 5.27 6.97 12.85
C LEU A 90 4.35 7.59 13.91
N GLN A 91 4.76 8.74 14.45
CA GLN A 91 3.97 9.48 15.45
C GLN A 91 2.67 10.03 14.85
N GLY A 92 1.58 9.98 15.62
CA GLY A 92 0.28 10.51 15.22
C GLY A 92 -0.62 9.54 14.44
N GLY A 93 -0.27 8.25 14.41
CA GLY A 93 -0.94 7.21 13.65
C GLY A 93 -0.33 7.09 12.25
N SER A 94 0.09 5.89 11.88
CA SER A 94 0.83 5.67 10.63
C SER A 94 -0.09 5.74 9.41
N GLY A 95 -1.27 5.11 9.47
CA GLY A 95 -2.04 4.79 8.26
C GLY A 95 -1.26 3.89 7.29
N PHE A 96 -0.26 3.18 7.82
CA PHE A 96 0.55 2.15 7.18
C PHE A 96 0.49 0.88 8.01
N SER A 97 0.73 -0.27 7.38
CA SER A 97 0.73 -1.56 8.08
C SER A 97 1.74 -1.59 9.21
N ALA A 98 1.34 -2.08 10.38
CA ALA A 98 2.21 -2.24 11.53
C ALA A 98 2.88 -3.62 11.49
N LEU A 99 4.21 -3.63 11.63
CA LEU A 99 4.97 -4.87 11.83
C LEU A 99 4.70 -5.41 13.24
N LEU A 100 4.15 -6.63 13.33
CA LEU A 100 3.91 -7.32 14.60
C LEU A 100 5.05 -8.26 14.97
N GLY A 101 5.77 -8.76 13.96
CA GLY A 101 6.88 -9.70 14.11
C GLY A 101 7.45 -10.10 12.75
N ALA A 102 8.65 -10.65 12.75
CA ALA A 102 9.28 -11.24 11.58
C ALA A 102 10.04 -12.50 12.01
N HIS A 103 9.90 -13.57 11.24
CA HIS A 103 10.51 -14.88 11.52
C HIS A 103 11.20 -15.43 10.30
N VAL A 104 12.15 -16.33 10.53
CA VAL A 104 12.70 -17.19 9.50
C VAL A 104 12.27 -18.61 9.81
N VAL A 105 11.69 -19.28 8.81
CA VAL A 105 11.26 -20.67 8.90
C VAL A 105 11.90 -21.48 7.77
N GLU A 106 12.06 -22.78 7.99
CA GLU A 106 12.61 -23.73 7.01
C GLU A 106 11.60 -24.85 6.75
N GLY A 107 11.46 -25.28 5.50
CA GLY A 107 10.63 -26.44 5.19
C GLY A 107 9.93 -26.39 3.83
N VAL A 108 9.17 -27.43 3.53
CA VAL A 108 8.21 -27.38 2.42
C VAL A 108 7.01 -26.50 2.78
N TYR A 109 6.34 -25.95 1.76
CA TYR A 109 5.15 -25.14 1.96
C TYR A 109 4.02 -25.96 2.61
N PRO A 110 3.44 -25.53 3.76
CA PRO A 110 2.45 -26.33 4.47
C PRO A 110 1.19 -26.62 3.64
N SER A 111 0.73 -27.87 3.68
CA SER A 111 -0.41 -28.34 2.89
C SER A 111 -1.73 -27.60 3.18
N SER A 112 -1.89 -27.11 4.40
CA SER A 112 -3.02 -26.27 4.82
C SER A 112 -3.02 -24.92 4.08
N LEU A 113 -1.86 -24.28 3.94
CA LEU A 113 -1.73 -23.02 3.20
C LEU A 113 -1.86 -23.23 1.69
N LEU A 114 -1.28 -24.32 1.16
CA LEU A 114 -1.44 -24.69 -0.24
C LEU A 114 -2.91 -24.93 -0.62
N SER A 115 -3.69 -25.53 0.27
CA SER A 115 -5.14 -25.73 0.06
C SER A 115 -5.90 -24.39 -0.01
N GLU A 116 -5.52 -23.42 0.81
CA GLU A 116 -6.07 -22.06 0.75
C GLU A 116 -5.62 -21.30 -0.50
N TRP A 117 -4.39 -21.55 -0.97
CA TRP A 117 -3.90 -21.05 -2.26
C TRP A 117 -4.75 -21.59 -3.42
N ASP A 118 -4.98 -22.90 -3.47
CA ASP A 118 -5.79 -23.56 -4.50
C ASP A 118 -7.23 -23.03 -4.49
N ARG A 119 -7.82 -22.86 -3.30
CA ARG A 119 -9.17 -22.29 -3.15
C ARG A 119 -9.24 -20.85 -3.67
N TRP A 120 -8.21 -20.05 -3.43
CA TRP A 120 -8.14 -18.67 -3.91
C TRP A 120 -8.02 -18.60 -5.42
N ASP A 121 -7.14 -19.40 -6.03
CA ASP A 121 -6.92 -19.43 -7.48
C ASP A 121 -8.21 -19.76 -8.25
N LEU A 122 -9.01 -20.70 -7.75
CA LEU A 122 -10.31 -21.05 -8.34
C LEU A 122 -11.23 -19.82 -8.50
N CYS A 123 -11.20 -18.90 -7.54
CA CYS A 123 -12.07 -17.71 -7.52
C CYS A 123 -11.43 -16.46 -8.13
N ASN A 124 -10.11 -16.29 -7.99
CA ASN A 124 -9.42 -15.04 -8.32
C ASN A 124 -8.51 -15.13 -9.54
N LYS A 125 -8.17 -16.34 -10.01
CA LYS A 125 -7.18 -16.58 -11.08
C LYS A 125 -5.83 -15.97 -10.72
N SER A 126 -5.09 -16.67 -9.88
CA SER A 126 -3.80 -16.22 -9.37
C SER A 126 -2.84 -15.96 -10.53
N GLU A 127 -2.13 -14.84 -10.46
CA GLU A 127 -1.04 -14.52 -11.38
C GLU A 127 0.28 -15.13 -10.89
N SER A 128 0.32 -15.57 -9.63
CA SER A 128 1.48 -16.20 -9.01
C SER A 128 1.57 -17.69 -9.34
N ILE A 129 2.79 -18.23 -9.32
CA ILE A 129 3.03 -19.66 -9.42
C ILE A 129 2.74 -20.30 -8.06
N ARG A 130 2.00 -21.42 -8.04
CA ARG A 130 1.68 -22.16 -6.81
C ARG A 130 2.96 -22.58 -6.07
N PRO A 131 3.15 -22.24 -4.77
CA PRO A 131 4.42 -22.42 -4.08
C PRO A 131 4.63 -23.84 -3.52
N GLY A 132 4.30 -24.87 -4.30
CA GLY A 132 4.35 -26.27 -3.86
C GLY A 132 5.62 -27.03 -4.23
N CYS A 133 6.56 -26.41 -4.95
CA CYS A 133 7.72 -27.08 -5.53
C CYS A 133 9.05 -26.84 -4.79
N PHE A 134 9.04 -26.04 -3.72
CA PHE A 134 10.22 -25.76 -2.91
C PHE A 134 10.71 -27.00 -2.12
N PRO A 135 12.03 -27.17 -1.93
CA PRO A 135 12.60 -28.28 -1.17
C PRO A 135 12.40 -28.13 0.35
N GLU A 136 12.68 -29.20 1.10
CA GLU A 136 12.64 -29.19 2.57
C GLU A 136 13.63 -28.19 3.19
N SER A 137 14.72 -27.84 2.49
CA SER A 137 15.72 -26.86 2.95
C SER A 137 15.39 -25.42 2.57
N GLN A 138 14.20 -25.14 2.04
CA GLN A 138 13.84 -23.78 1.64
C GLN A 138 13.63 -22.90 2.86
N LEU A 139 14.29 -21.74 2.89
CA LEU A 139 14.05 -20.71 3.89
C LEU A 139 12.98 -19.73 3.42
N TYR A 140 12.17 -19.26 4.37
CA TYR A 140 11.18 -18.21 4.15
C TYR A 140 11.28 -17.16 5.25
N ALA A 141 11.12 -15.89 4.87
CA ALA A 141 10.78 -14.84 5.81
C ALA A 141 9.26 -14.80 5.98
N VAL A 142 8.78 -14.88 7.22
CA VAL A 142 7.37 -14.70 7.57
C VAL A 142 7.22 -13.35 8.25
N ILE A 143 6.58 -12.40 7.57
CA ILE A 143 6.35 -11.03 8.04
C ILE A 143 4.93 -10.96 8.61
N GLU A 144 4.82 -10.77 9.92
CA GLU A 144 3.54 -10.63 10.62
C GLU A 144 3.05 -9.18 10.62
N MET A 145 1.79 -8.99 10.24
CA MET A 145 1.14 -7.68 10.17
C MET A 145 -0.30 -7.75 10.69
N SER A 146 -0.89 -6.61 11.01
CA SER A 146 -2.33 -6.54 11.29
C SER A 146 -3.15 -6.71 10.01
N TYR A 147 -4.31 -7.36 10.12
CA TYR A 147 -5.29 -7.38 9.03
C TYR A 147 -5.91 -5.99 8.85
N SER A 148 -5.77 -5.43 7.65
CA SER A 148 -6.22 -4.07 7.32
C SER A 148 -7.35 -4.02 6.27
N GLY A 149 -8.04 -5.13 6.03
CA GLY A 149 -9.18 -5.20 5.13
C GLY A 149 -8.82 -5.59 3.70
N GLU A 150 -9.63 -5.15 2.75
CA GLU A 150 -9.53 -5.49 1.32
C GLU A 150 -8.93 -4.34 0.52
N ASP A 151 -8.19 -4.64 -0.55
CA ASP A 151 -7.64 -3.62 -1.44
C ASP A 151 -8.73 -2.74 -2.09
N LEU A 152 -8.39 -1.47 -2.32
CA LEU A 152 -9.32 -0.48 -2.86
C LEU A 152 -9.78 -0.84 -4.27
N GLU A 153 -9.05 -1.64 -5.04
CA GLU A 153 -9.48 -2.13 -6.35
C GLU A 153 -10.74 -3.01 -6.23
N LYS A 154 -10.72 -3.98 -5.33
CA LYS A 154 -11.85 -4.90 -5.07
C LYS A 154 -12.96 -4.25 -4.26
N TYR A 155 -12.61 -3.40 -3.29
CA TYR A 155 -13.55 -2.81 -2.33
C TYR A 155 -14.78 -2.17 -2.98
N LYS A 156 -15.98 -2.49 -2.48
CA LYS A 156 -17.25 -1.94 -3.00
C LYS A 156 -17.87 -0.98 -1.99
N PHE A 157 -17.86 0.30 -2.32
CA PHE A 157 -18.47 1.33 -1.49
C PHE A 157 -19.99 1.13 -1.32
N PRO A 158 -20.53 1.25 -0.09
CA PRO A 158 -21.96 1.25 0.17
C PRO A 158 -22.63 2.43 -0.53
N LYS A 159 -23.68 2.18 -1.31
CA LYS A 159 -24.35 3.18 -2.17
C LYS A 159 -24.79 4.46 -1.45
N ARG A 160 -25.10 4.40 -0.14
CA ARG A 160 -25.64 5.53 0.64
C ARG A 160 -24.57 6.49 1.17
N THR A 161 -23.34 6.01 1.32
CA THR A 161 -22.22 6.73 1.94
C THR A 161 -20.98 6.67 1.05
N ALA A 162 -21.17 6.44 -0.26
CA ALA A 162 -20.10 6.09 -1.17
C ALA A 162 -19.10 7.24 -1.35
N TRP A 163 -19.59 8.48 -1.48
CA TRP A 163 -18.72 9.64 -1.65
C TRP A 163 -18.08 10.07 -0.34
N GLN A 164 -18.78 9.93 0.79
CA GLN A 164 -18.17 10.13 2.12
C GLN A 164 -16.99 9.17 2.32
N GLN A 165 -17.19 7.88 2.07
CA GLN A 165 -16.11 6.90 2.19
C GLN A 165 -15.01 7.13 1.15
N ALA A 166 -15.34 7.39 -0.12
CA ALA A 166 -14.33 7.63 -1.16
C ALA A 166 -13.47 8.87 -0.86
N ALA A 167 -14.08 9.96 -0.42
CA ALA A 167 -13.34 11.16 -0.01
C ALA A 167 -12.48 10.86 1.22
N SER A 168 -13.00 10.07 2.16
CA SER A 168 -12.24 9.67 3.33
C SER A 168 -11.06 8.77 3.02
N VAL A 169 -11.23 7.85 2.07
CA VAL A 169 -10.14 7.00 1.60
C VAL A 169 -8.98 7.85 1.07
N PHE A 170 -9.30 8.82 0.21
CA PHE A 170 -8.29 9.71 -0.36
C PHE A 170 -7.58 10.54 0.72
N TRP A 171 -8.34 11.20 1.59
CA TRP A 171 -7.77 12.11 2.58
C TRP A 171 -7.01 11.39 3.70
N GLN A 172 -7.44 10.19 4.11
CA GLN A 172 -6.64 9.35 5.00
C GLN A 172 -5.31 8.93 4.35
N ALA A 173 -5.32 8.49 3.09
CA ALA A 173 -4.09 8.14 2.37
C ALA A 173 -3.15 9.35 2.21
N ALA A 174 -3.67 10.51 1.83
CA ALA A 174 -2.89 11.74 1.71
C ALA A 174 -2.23 12.15 3.05
N ARG A 175 -2.94 11.97 4.17
CA ARG A 175 -2.42 12.23 5.52
C ARG A 175 -1.32 11.24 5.93
N SER A 176 -1.46 9.97 5.60
CA SER A 176 -0.39 8.97 5.79
C SER A 176 0.88 9.38 5.02
N ILE A 177 0.72 9.76 3.76
CA ILE A 177 1.82 10.23 2.90
C ILE A 177 2.48 11.49 3.47
N GLU A 178 1.73 12.52 3.86
CA GLU A 178 2.27 13.73 4.49
C GLU A 178 3.11 13.39 5.74
N ARG A 179 2.61 12.50 6.60
CA ARG A 179 3.34 12.08 7.81
C ARG A 179 4.65 11.37 7.45
N ALA A 180 4.63 10.48 6.47
CA ALA A 180 5.82 9.77 6.02
C ALA A 180 6.83 10.70 5.34
N GLU A 181 6.38 11.65 4.52
CA GLU A 181 7.21 12.71 3.94
C GLU A 181 7.91 13.53 5.04
N HIS A 182 7.14 13.97 6.04
CA HIS A 182 7.65 14.81 7.13
C HIS A 182 8.73 14.11 7.97
N HIS A 183 8.54 12.83 8.28
CA HIS A 183 9.44 12.12 9.21
C HIS A 183 10.58 11.36 8.52
N LEU A 184 10.36 10.91 7.28
CA LEU A 184 11.26 9.96 6.60
C LEU A 184 11.67 10.39 5.20
N ARG A 185 11.21 11.58 4.74
CA ARG A 185 11.39 12.03 3.35
C ARG A 185 10.97 10.92 2.38
N PHE A 186 9.80 10.37 2.65
CA PHE A 186 9.29 9.19 1.98
C PHE A 186 8.72 9.49 0.58
N GLU A 187 8.94 8.55 -0.34
CA GLU A 187 8.19 8.41 -1.58
C GLU A 187 7.68 6.97 -1.69
N HIS A 188 6.39 6.77 -1.92
CA HIS A 188 5.83 5.42 -2.08
C HIS A 188 6.23 4.78 -3.41
N ARG A 189 6.18 5.59 -4.48
CA ARG A 189 6.53 5.25 -5.86
C ARG A 189 5.72 4.13 -6.53
N ASP A 190 4.85 3.46 -5.80
CA ASP A 190 3.91 2.48 -6.36
C ASP A 190 2.54 2.46 -5.66
N LEU A 191 1.96 3.63 -5.40
CA LEU A 191 0.69 3.74 -4.67
C LEU A 191 -0.51 3.55 -5.61
N HIS A 192 -0.57 2.40 -6.30
CA HIS A 192 -1.76 2.02 -7.05
C HIS A 192 -2.88 1.57 -6.09
N TRP A 193 -4.11 1.47 -6.58
CA TRP A 193 -5.29 1.15 -5.76
C TRP A 193 -5.29 -0.28 -5.18
N GLY A 194 -4.34 -1.14 -5.58
CA GLY A 194 -4.08 -2.43 -4.93
C GLY A 194 -3.36 -2.25 -3.59
N GLN A 195 -2.64 -1.15 -3.41
CA GLN A 195 -1.81 -0.84 -2.24
C GLN A 195 -2.48 0.06 -1.21
N VAL A 196 -3.81 0.21 -1.33
CA VAL A 196 -4.64 0.96 -0.39
C VAL A 196 -5.68 0.00 0.17
N LEU A 197 -5.46 -0.50 1.37
CA LEU A 197 -6.38 -1.41 2.05
C LEU A 197 -7.47 -0.63 2.79
N ILE A 198 -8.69 -1.16 2.72
CA ILE A 198 -9.91 -0.58 3.28
C ILE A 198 -10.50 -1.54 4.32
N LEU A 199 -10.48 -1.12 5.58
CA LEU A 199 -11.15 -1.81 6.68
C LEU A 199 -12.47 -1.10 7.02
N PRO A 200 -13.65 -1.74 6.85
CA PRO A 200 -14.92 -1.16 7.28
C PRO A 200 -14.95 -0.91 8.80
N VAL A 201 -15.33 0.29 9.21
CA VAL A 201 -15.45 0.68 10.62
C VAL A 201 -16.93 0.77 11.01
N THR A 202 -17.33 -0.01 12.02
CA THR A 202 -18.73 -0.15 12.46
C THR A 202 -19.15 0.90 13.49
N HIS A 203 -18.21 1.50 14.23
CA HIS A 203 -18.47 2.51 15.24
C HIS A 203 -18.40 3.93 14.67
N VAL A 204 -19.46 4.33 13.97
CA VAL A 204 -19.65 5.68 13.45
C VAL A 204 -20.14 6.59 14.59
N VAL A 205 -19.22 7.25 15.30
CA VAL A 205 -19.56 8.39 16.16
C VAL A 205 -19.60 9.63 15.27
N ALA A 206 -20.63 9.75 14.43
CA ALA A 206 -20.73 10.88 13.50
C ALA A 206 -21.12 12.17 14.24
N GLU A 207 -20.11 12.93 14.65
CA GLU A 207 -20.25 14.37 14.83
C GLU A 207 -20.59 15.02 13.47
N PRO A 208 -21.49 16.02 13.39
CA PRO A 208 -21.92 16.64 12.14
C PRO A 208 -20.83 17.34 11.32
N THR A 209 -19.61 17.44 11.85
CA THR A 209 -18.46 18.17 11.29
C THR A 209 -17.23 17.28 11.06
N ALA A 210 -17.40 15.96 10.95
CA ALA A 210 -16.28 15.05 10.71
C ALA A 210 -15.45 15.51 9.49
N TYR A 211 -14.15 15.68 9.72
CA TYR A 211 -13.18 15.93 8.68
C TYR A 211 -13.12 14.71 7.74
N LEU A 212 -12.83 14.94 6.46
CA LEU A 212 -12.75 13.90 5.46
C LEU A 212 -11.67 12.86 5.81
N ASP A 213 -10.58 13.22 6.50
CA ASP A 213 -9.57 12.25 6.96
C ASP A 213 -10.00 11.42 8.19
N ASP A 214 -11.25 11.49 8.63
CA ASP A 214 -11.76 10.77 9.80
C ASP A 214 -12.26 9.36 9.44
N PRO A 215 -11.75 8.28 10.10
CA PRO A 215 -12.28 6.93 9.96
C PRO A 215 -13.77 6.76 10.29
N GLY A 216 -14.35 7.73 11.02
CA GLY A 216 -15.78 7.85 11.31
C GLY A 216 -16.68 7.92 10.08
N HIS A 217 -16.13 8.14 8.88
CA HIS A 217 -16.84 7.92 7.62
C HIS A 217 -17.13 6.44 7.30
N GLY A 218 -16.70 5.52 8.19
CA GLY A 218 -17.01 4.09 8.14
C GLY A 218 -15.93 3.25 7.45
N VAL A 219 -14.74 3.81 7.23
CA VAL A 219 -13.59 3.15 6.62
C VAL A 219 -12.30 3.62 7.28
N ALA A 220 -11.41 2.69 7.61
CA ALA A 220 -10.02 2.97 7.97
C ALA A 220 -9.11 2.57 6.80
N VAL A 221 -8.17 3.44 6.45
CA VAL A 221 -7.23 3.22 5.35
C VAL A 221 -5.88 2.79 5.87
N THR A 222 -5.30 1.77 5.22
CA THR A 222 -3.90 1.40 5.40
C THR A 222 -3.20 1.39 4.04
N VAL A 223 -2.09 2.12 3.94
CA VAL A 223 -1.17 2.06 2.80
C VAL A 223 -0.15 0.93 3.02
N ILE A 224 0.07 0.11 2.00
CA ILE A 224 0.91 -1.09 2.06
C ILE A 224 1.89 -1.13 0.88
N ASP A 225 2.77 -2.14 0.89
CA ASP A 225 3.74 -2.47 -0.16
C ASP A 225 4.75 -1.36 -0.46
N PHE A 226 5.98 -1.62 -0.03
CA PHE A 226 7.09 -0.69 -0.14
C PHE A 226 8.13 -1.17 -1.16
N GLY A 227 7.76 -2.07 -2.07
CA GLY A 227 8.66 -2.72 -3.03
C GLY A 227 9.53 -1.74 -3.83
N TYR A 228 8.97 -0.60 -4.28
CA TYR A 228 9.68 0.46 -4.99
C TYR A 228 9.88 1.75 -4.19
N SER A 229 9.53 1.73 -2.90
CA SER A 229 9.56 2.92 -2.07
C SER A 229 10.96 3.47 -1.83
N ARG A 230 11.03 4.73 -1.39
CA ARG A 230 12.25 5.41 -0.99
C ARG A 230 12.06 6.13 0.34
N MET A 231 13.03 6.04 1.24
CA MET A 231 13.11 6.88 2.44
C MET A 231 14.56 7.15 2.84
N ASP A 232 14.78 8.18 3.66
CA ASP A 232 16.09 8.40 4.26
C ASP A 232 16.42 7.26 5.25
N ALA A 233 17.69 6.87 5.29
CA ALA A 233 18.17 5.87 6.23
C ALA A 233 18.04 6.36 7.69
N PRO A 234 18.02 5.45 8.68
CA PRO A 234 17.95 5.82 10.09
C PRO A 234 19.10 6.74 10.54
N ASN A 235 20.28 6.57 9.97
CA ASN A 235 21.45 7.40 10.21
C ASN A 235 21.61 8.40 9.04
N PRO A 236 21.72 9.72 9.30
CA PRO A 236 21.87 10.73 8.24
C PRO A 236 23.10 10.57 7.33
N GLU A 237 24.14 9.86 7.80
CA GLU A 237 25.35 9.60 7.01
C GLU A 237 25.20 8.40 6.05
N ASP A 238 24.18 7.56 6.25
CA ASP A 238 23.93 6.38 5.41
C ASP A 238 23.15 6.79 4.15
N PRO A 239 23.36 6.10 3.00
CA PRO A 239 22.60 6.37 1.78
C PRO A 239 21.10 6.10 1.99
N PRO A 240 20.22 6.78 1.25
CA PRO A 240 18.78 6.52 1.33
C PRO A 240 18.46 5.07 0.97
N LEU A 241 17.42 4.53 1.60
CA LEU A 241 16.91 3.20 1.32
C LEU A 241 15.93 3.29 0.17
N TYR A 242 16.17 2.53 -0.90
CA TYR A 242 15.24 2.37 -2.02
C TYR A 242 15.53 1.08 -2.80
N THR A 243 14.55 0.63 -3.57
CA THR A 243 14.72 -0.44 -4.55
C THR A 243 14.65 0.17 -5.95
N PRO A 244 15.57 -0.18 -6.87
CA PRO A 244 15.52 0.30 -8.25
C PRO A 244 14.29 -0.27 -8.98
N PHE A 245 13.84 0.44 -10.01
CA PHE A 245 12.79 -0.06 -10.90
C PHE A 245 13.37 -1.03 -11.92
N GLU A 246 12.67 -2.13 -12.17
CA GLU A 246 12.92 -2.97 -13.32
C GLU A 246 12.52 -2.24 -14.62
N PRO A 247 13.28 -2.35 -15.73
CA PRO A 247 13.01 -1.64 -16.97
C PRO A 247 11.59 -1.86 -17.53
N GLU A 248 11.05 -3.07 -17.36
CA GLU A 248 9.75 -3.52 -17.86
C GLU A 248 8.59 -2.74 -17.25
N VAL A 249 8.76 -2.22 -16.03
CA VAL A 249 7.74 -1.40 -15.35
C VAL A 249 7.34 -0.18 -16.19
N PHE A 250 8.29 0.39 -16.94
CA PHE A 250 8.05 1.58 -17.77
C PHE A 250 7.36 1.26 -19.11
N GLU A 251 7.36 -0.01 -19.52
CA GLU A 251 6.80 -0.50 -20.79
C GLU A 251 5.32 -0.83 -20.69
N GLY A 252 4.79 -0.96 -19.47
CA GLY A 252 3.38 -1.29 -19.23
C GLY A 252 2.40 -0.30 -19.85
N GLN A 253 1.22 -0.80 -20.22
CA GLN A 253 0.16 -0.06 -20.92
C GLN A 253 -1.23 -0.46 -20.44
N GLY A 254 -2.24 0.31 -20.82
CA GLY A 254 -3.66 -0.02 -20.57
C GLY A 254 -4.24 0.58 -19.29
N ASP A 255 -3.42 1.16 -18.43
CA ASP A 255 -3.85 1.84 -17.21
C ASP A 255 -3.01 3.11 -16.95
N TYR A 256 -3.62 4.09 -16.27
CA TYR A 256 -2.96 5.33 -15.88
C TYR A 256 -1.77 5.09 -14.94
N GLN A 257 -1.74 3.96 -14.21
CA GLN A 257 -0.61 3.59 -13.35
C GLN A 257 0.72 3.59 -14.12
N TYR A 258 0.72 3.09 -15.36
CA TYR A 258 1.94 3.00 -16.16
C TYR A 258 2.40 4.37 -16.68
N ASP A 259 1.47 5.30 -16.87
CA ASP A 259 1.82 6.68 -17.15
C ASP A 259 2.49 7.32 -15.93
N ILE A 260 2.07 6.99 -14.70
CA ILE A 260 2.71 7.50 -13.48
C ILE A 260 4.17 7.07 -13.42
N TYR A 261 4.50 5.80 -13.68
CA TYR A 261 5.90 5.35 -13.72
C TYR A 261 6.75 6.17 -14.71
N ARG A 262 6.25 6.38 -15.92
CA ARG A 262 6.94 7.21 -16.92
C ARG A 262 7.06 8.67 -16.49
N MET A 263 6.04 9.24 -15.84
CA MET A 263 6.07 10.61 -15.32
C MET A 263 7.12 10.76 -14.21
N MET A 264 7.17 9.82 -13.26
CA MET A 264 8.20 9.81 -12.21
C MET A 264 9.59 9.68 -12.81
N ARG A 265 9.79 8.74 -13.75
CA ARG A 265 11.07 8.55 -14.43
C ARG A 265 11.56 9.83 -15.11
N ASN A 266 10.66 10.49 -15.85
CA ASN A 266 10.96 11.76 -16.51
C ASN A 266 11.28 12.89 -15.51
N HIS A 267 10.60 12.92 -14.36
CA HIS A 267 10.83 13.92 -13.32
C HIS A 267 12.16 13.71 -12.59
N ASN A 268 12.47 12.47 -12.24
CA ASN A 268 13.68 12.10 -11.50
C ASN A 268 14.92 12.08 -12.40
N GLY A 269 14.76 11.88 -13.71
CA GLY A 269 15.89 11.73 -14.63
C GLY A 269 16.71 10.48 -14.31
N ASP A 270 16.03 9.37 -13.99
CA ASP A 270 16.61 8.08 -13.55
C ASP A 270 17.44 8.13 -12.25
N LYS A 271 17.36 9.22 -11.48
CA LYS A 271 17.95 9.33 -10.13
C LYS A 271 16.93 8.97 -9.05
N TRP A 272 16.92 7.70 -8.68
CA TRP A 272 15.94 7.13 -7.75
C TRP A 272 16.38 7.20 -6.28
N ASP A 273 17.62 7.59 -6.00
CA ASP A 273 18.12 7.90 -4.65
C ASP A 273 17.68 9.30 -4.16
N ASP A 274 17.62 10.27 -5.09
CA ASP A 274 17.13 11.63 -4.85
C ASP A 274 15.73 11.63 -4.22
N TYR A 275 15.49 12.55 -3.28
CA TYR A 275 14.15 12.80 -2.73
C TYR A 275 13.35 13.72 -3.65
N ARG A 276 12.27 13.19 -4.23
CA ARG A 276 11.38 13.87 -5.19
C ARG A 276 9.91 13.67 -4.79
N PRO A 277 9.40 14.31 -3.72
CA PRO A 277 8.05 14.05 -3.19
C PRO A 277 6.90 14.36 -4.14
N VAL A 278 7.16 15.05 -5.26
CA VAL A 278 6.21 15.20 -6.36
C VAL A 278 5.71 13.85 -6.87
N THR A 279 6.52 12.78 -6.78
CA THR A 279 6.10 11.41 -7.12
C THR A 279 4.88 10.96 -6.31
N ASN A 280 4.79 11.33 -5.02
CA ASN A 280 3.61 11.06 -4.21
C ASN A 280 2.38 11.83 -4.71
N LEU A 281 2.54 13.09 -5.16
CA LEU A 281 1.44 13.85 -5.75
C LEU A 281 0.94 13.23 -7.06
N MET A 282 1.83 12.64 -7.87
CA MET A 282 1.45 11.89 -9.08
C MET A 282 0.58 10.68 -8.72
N TRP A 283 0.93 9.94 -7.68
CA TRP A 283 0.13 8.81 -7.22
C TRP A 283 -1.19 9.22 -6.54
N LEU A 284 -1.19 10.30 -5.75
CA LEU A 284 -2.43 10.84 -5.19
C LEU A 284 -3.37 11.32 -6.31
N HIS A 285 -2.82 11.90 -7.39
CA HIS A 285 -3.62 12.20 -8.58
C HIS A 285 -4.22 10.93 -9.20
N TYR A 286 -3.42 9.88 -9.37
CA TYR A 286 -3.92 8.57 -9.80
C TYR A 286 -5.07 8.06 -8.92
N LEU A 287 -4.94 8.11 -7.59
CA LEU A 287 -6.00 7.67 -6.68
C LEU A 287 -7.30 8.47 -6.85
N THR A 288 -7.23 9.80 -7.00
CA THR A 288 -8.43 10.60 -7.29
C THR A 288 -9.12 10.17 -8.58
N VAL A 289 -8.34 9.88 -9.64
CA VAL A 289 -8.87 9.38 -10.92
C VAL A 289 -9.52 8.01 -10.76
N LYS A 290 -8.95 7.11 -9.96
CA LYS A 290 -9.54 5.80 -9.68
C LYS A 290 -10.85 5.92 -8.93
N LEU A 291 -10.89 6.69 -7.85
CA LEU A 291 -12.10 6.93 -7.05
C LEU A 291 -13.22 7.58 -7.87
N LEU A 292 -12.91 8.59 -8.68
CA LEU A 292 -13.90 9.34 -9.46
C LEU A 292 -14.40 8.58 -10.69
N LYS A 293 -13.54 7.82 -11.37
CA LYS A 293 -13.83 7.29 -12.73
C LYS A 293 -13.91 5.76 -12.82
N HIS A 294 -13.28 5.02 -11.91
CA HIS A 294 -13.13 3.56 -12.04
C HIS A 294 -13.90 2.78 -10.97
N LYS A 295 -14.20 3.39 -9.81
CA LYS A 295 -15.01 2.75 -8.76
C LYS A 295 -16.51 2.65 -9.08
N GLY A 296 -16.95 3.17 -10.24
CA GLY A 296 -18.35 3.08 -10.68
C GLY A 296 -19.32 3.91 -9.85
N LEU A 297 -18.82 4.90 -9.10
CA LEU A 297 -19.64 5.77 -8.27
C LEU A 297 -20.41 6.75 -9.16
N ARG A 298 -21.72 6.83 -8.97
CA ARG A 298 -22.55 7.82 -9.69
C ARG A 298 -22.49 9.14 -8.97
N LYS A 299 -22.39 10.23 -9.74
CA LYS A 299 -22.57 11.59 -9.20
C LYS A 299 -23.83 11.63 -8.33
N PRO A 300 -23.79 12.24 -7.12
CA PRO A 300 -24.95 12.28 -6.25
C PRO A 300 -26.15 12.91 -6.95
N LEU A 301 -27.28 12.20 -6.95
CA LEU A 301 -28.56 12.69 -7.42
C LEU A 301 -29.53 12.66 -6.24
N ARG A 302 -30.32 13.73 -6.07
CA ARG A 302 -31.28 13.80 -4.97
C ARG A 302 -32.39 12.79 -5.20
N ALA A 303 -32.45 11.75 -4.39
CA ALA A 303 -33.50 10.73 -4.47
C ALA A 303 -34.80 11.23 -3.82
N LYS A 304 -35.95 10.76 -4.32
CA LYS A 304 -37.26 11.08 -3.75
C LYS A 304 -37.36 10.54 -2.32
N GLY A 305 -37.60 11.42 -1.34
CA GLY A 305 -37.66 11.06 0.08
C GLY A 305 -36.31 11.01 0.82
N GLN A 306 -35.19 11.32 0.15
CA GLN A 306 -33.89 11.46 0.83
C GLN A 306 -33.84 12.76 1.65
N ALA A 307 -33.32 12.66 2.88
CA ALA A 307 -33.05 13.83 3.71
C ALA A 307 -32.04 14.77 3.03
N ALA A 308 -32.34 16.07 3.00
CA ALA A 308 -31.48 17.08 2.35
C ALA A 308 -30.03 17.02 2.87
N ALA A 309 -29.85 16.98 4.20
CA ALA A 309 -28.54 16.89 4.83
C ALA A 309 -27.72 15.65 4.39
N ALA A 310 -28.36 14.52 4.10
CA ALA A 310 -27.65 13.33 3.63
C ALA A 310 -27.17 13.50 2.18
N PHE A 311 -27.99 14.13 1.33
CA PHE A 311 -27.59 14.48 -0.04
C PHE A 311 -26.47 15.53 -0.04
N ASP A 312 -26.59 16.56 0.79
CA ASP A 312 -25.61 17.65 0.86
C ASP A 312 -24.23 17.14 1.32
N ARG A 313 -24.19 16.17 2.25
CA ARG A 313 -22.95 15.51 2.68
C ARG A 313 -22.26 14.76 1.55
N GLU A 314 -22.99 13.91 0.82
CA GLU A 314 -22.43 13.17 -0.33
C GLU A 314 -21.99 14.13 -1.44
N MET A 315 -22.77 15.17 -1.73
CA MET A 315 -22.43 16.18 -2.74
C MET A 315 -21.19 16.98 -2.36
N ARG A 316 -21.04 17.35 -1.08
CA ARG A 316 -19.82 18.01 -0.56
C ARG A 316 -18.58 17.14 -0.78
N CYS A 317 -18.65 15.86 -0.43
CA CYS A 317 -17.52 14.92 -0.57
C CYS A 317 -17.17 14.68 -2.05
N TYR A 318 -18.18 14.54 -2.91
CA TYR A 318 -17.99 14.44 -4.36
C TYR A 318 -17.29 15.69 -4.93
N ASN A 319 -17.79 16.88 -4.59
CA ASN A 319 -17.20 18.14 -5.08
C ASN A 319 -15.76 18.32 -4.57
N ALA A 320 -15.49 17.97 -3.30
CA ALA A 320 -14.15 18.05 -2.73
C ALA A 320 -13.15 17.17 -3.50
N LEU A 321 -13.53 15.94 -3.84
CA LEU A 321 -12.69 15.06 -4.68
C LEU A 321 -12.52 15.60 -6.10
N CYS A 322 -13.57 16.15 -6.72
CA CYS A 322 -13.46 16.75 -8.05
C CYS A 322 -12.49 17.94 -8.08
N GLU A 323 -12.59 18.83 -7.09
CA GLU A 323 -11.70 19.98 -6.97
C GLU A 323 -10.26 19.53 -6.71
N THR A 324 -10.07 18.54 -5.83
CA THR A 324 -8.75 17.97 -5.56
C THR A 324 -8.12 17.35 -6.82
N GLU A 325 -8.91 16.60 -7.61
CA GLU A 325 -8.45 16.01 -8.88
C GLU A 325 -8.04 17.08 -9.89
N GLU A 326 -8.82 18.17 -10.00
CA GLU A 326 -8.52 19.27 -10.93
C GLU A 326 -7.20 19.97 -10.57
N LEU A 327 -6.98 20.25 -9.28
CA LEU A 327 -5.76 20.89 -8.80
C LEU A 327 -4.54 19.96 -8.91
N LEU A 328 -4.66 18.70 -8.50
CA LEU A 328 -3.59 17.70 -8.65
C LEU A 328 -3.24 17.48 -10.12
N ARG A 329 -4.23 17.41 -11.01
CA ARG A 329 -4.00 17.33 -12.45
C ARG A 329 -3.17 18.51 -12.95
N ALA A 330 -3.48 19.73 -12.52
CA ALA A 330 -2.72 20.92 -12.91
C ALA A 330 -1.26 20.87 -12.40
N VAL A 331 -1.04 20.38 -11.17
CA VAL A 331 0.29 20.16 -10.59
C VAL A 331 1.06 19.11 -11.39
N VAL A 332 0.51 17.91 -11.58
CA VAL A 332 1.16 16.81 -12.31
C VAL A 332 1.53 17.24 -13.73
N GLN A 333 0.62 17.90 -14.45
CA GLN A 333 0.90 18.43 -15.80
C GLN A 333 2.03 19.46 -15.85
N SER A 334 2.34 20.12 -14.74
CA SER A 334 3.46 21.06 -14.66
C SER A 334 4.82 20.37 -14.65
N TYR A 335 4.88 19.12 -14.17
CA TYR A 335 6.09 18.31 -14.09
C TYR A 335 6.25 17.37 -15.28
N SER A 336 5.16 16.96 -15.94
CA SER A 336 5.23 16.01 -17.07
C SER A 336 5.59 16.64 -18.43
N ARG A 337 5.70 17.98 -18.53
CA ARG A 337 6.05 18.65 -19.80
C ARG A 337 7.57 18.70 -19.97
N PRO A 338 8.12 18.31 -21.14
CA PRO A 338 9.53 18.53 -21.44
C PRO A 338 9.86 20.02 -21.31
N GLN A 339 11.03 20.34 -20.75
CA GLN A 339 11.56 21.71 -20.74
C GLN A 339 11.91 22.14 -22.18
N ALA A 340 10.92 22.44 -23.01
CA ALA A 340 11.14 23.10 -24.28
C ALA A 340 11.59 24.53 -24.01
N ALA A 341 12.76 24.91 -24.54
CA ALA A 341 13.30 26.25 -24.51
C ALA A 341 12.39 27.20 -25.33
N GLY A 342 11.33 27.71 -24.72
CA GLY A 342 10.41 28.62 -25.39
C GLY A 342 9.18 28.94 -24.56
N LYS A 343 9.14 30.16 -24.00
CA LYS A 343 8.02 30.81 -23.29
C LYS A 343 7.23 29.89 -22.35
N ARG A 344 7.60 29.91 -21.06
CA ARG A 344 6.75 29.45 -19.94
C ARG A 344 5.35 30.06 -20.10
N ARG A 345 4.39 29.28 -20.59
CA ARG A 345 2.97 29.62 -20.45
C ARG A 345 2.67 29.43 -18.97
N ALA A 346 2.28 30.50 -18.26
CA ALA A 346 1.97 30.42 -16.84
C ALA A 346 0.97 29.28 -16.61
N ILE A 347 1.42 28.24 -15.92
CA ILE A 347 0.56 27.12 -15.55
C ILE A 347 -0.36 27.68 -14.47
N ARG A 348 -1.66 27.75 -14.76
CA ARG A 348 -2.67 28.12 -13.79
C ARG A 348 -2.90 26.91 -12.89
N GLY A 349 -2.55 27.03 -11.61
CA GLY A 349 -2.70 25.98 -10.61
C GLY A 349 -1.82 26.23 -9.39
N PRO A 350 -2.02 25.47 -8.31
CA PRO A 350 -1.16 25.54 -7.13
C PRO A 350 0.25 25.04 -7.47
N GLN A 351 1.25 25.47 -6.71
CA GLN A 351 2.64 25.06 -6.86
C GLN A 351 3.04 24.04 -5.79
N TRP A 352 2.21 23.01 -5.60
CA TRP A 352 2.49 21.95 -4.64
C TRP A 352 3.71 21.13 -5.08
N GLN A 353 4.56 20.82 -4.10
CA GLN A 353 5.81 20.09 -4.26
C GLN A 353 5.80 18.75 -3.52
N CYS A 354 4.90 18.58 -2.55
CA CYS A 354 4.75 17.36 -1.75
C CYS A 354 3.30 17.13 -1.29
N GLY A 355 3.02 15.95 -0.74
CA GLY A 355 1.74 15.64 -0.08
C GLY A 355 1.43 16.56 1.10
N GLY A 356 2.46 17.09 1.78
CA GLY A 356 2.31 18.13 2.80
C GLY A 356 1.64 19.42 2.29
N ASP A 357 1.99 19.90 1.09
CA ASP A 357 1.36 21.10 0.53
C ASP A 357 -0.12 20.87 0.18
N LEU A 358 -0.44 19.69 -0.35
CA LEU A 358 -1.82 19.26 -0.60
C LEU A 358 -2.61 19.21 0.72
N CYS A 359 -2.03 18.64 1.76
CA CYS A 359 -2.69 18.55 3.07
C CYS A 359 -2.83 19.92 3.74
N ALA A 360 -1.86 20.81 3.59
CA ALA A 360 -1.99 22.20 4.04
C ALA A 360 -3.20 22.89 3.38
N TRP A 361 -3.35 22.74 2.06
CA TRP A 361 -4.53 23.25 1.36
C TRP A 361 -5.83 22.58 1.82
N GLY A 362 -5.83 21.25 2.04
CA GLY A 362 -7.00 20.55 2.58
C GLY A 362 -7.44 21.07 3.96
N ARG A 363 -6.49 21.51 4.81
CA ARG A 363 -6.79 22.18 6.08
C ARG A 363 -7.38 23.57 5.88
N GLU A 364 -6.89 24.35 4.90
CA GLU A 364 -7.47 25.66 4.55
C GLU A 364 -8.93 25.53 4.11
N GLN A 365 -9.29 24.44 3.42
CA GLN A 365 -10.67 24.11 3.05
C GLN A 365 -11.53 23.57 4.21
N GLN A 366 -10.93 23.39 5.40
CA GLN A 366 -11.55 22.71 6.55
C GLN A 366 -12.05 21.30 6.21
N TRP A 367 -11.34 20.61 5.32
CA TRP A 367 -11.64 19.23 4.95
C TRP A 367 -10.88 18.23 5.77
N ILE A 368 -9.70 18.57 6.27
CA ILE A 368 -8.88 17.71 7.14
C ILE A 368 -8.39 18.48 8.36
N LYS A 369 -7.96 17.74 9.40
CA LYS A 369 -7.53 18.31 10.68
C LYS A 369 -6.11 18.89 10.66
#